data_AF-A0A061HYX6-F1
#
_entry.id   AF-A0A061HYX6-F1
#
_cell.length_a   1.000
_cell.length_b   1.000
_cell.length_c   1.000
_cell.angle_alpha   90.00
_cell.angle_beta   90.00
_cell.angle_gamma   90.00
#
_symmetry.space_group_name_H-M   'P 1'
#
loop_
_entity.id
_entity.type
_entity.pdbx_description
1 polymer ?
#
loop_
_entity_poly.entity_id
_entity_poly.type
_entity_poly.pdbx_seq_one_letter_code
_entity_poly.pdbx_strand_id
1 'polypeptide(L)'
;MPEISLRHVVSCSSQDSTHCAENLLKADTYRKWRAATAGEKTISVVLQLEKEEQIHSIDIGNDGSAFVEVLVTRSAGGGGATAIEQDYE
;
A
#
# COMPACT_ATOMS: atom_id res chain seq x y z
N MET A 1 -15.89 -14.38 -3.83
CA MET A 1 -14.48 -14.61 -3.44
C MET A 1 -14.33 -14.15 -2.01
N PRO A 2 -13.61 -14.88 -1.13
CA PRO A 2 -13.35 -14.42 0.22
C PRO A 2 -12.45 -13.17 0.19
N GLU A 3 -12.66 -12.26 1.14
CA GLU A 3 -11.83 -11.07 1.30
C GLU A 3 -10.48 -11.43 1.92
N ILE A 4 -9.41 -10.82 1.43
CA ILE A 4 -8.05 -11.03 1.92
C ILE A 4 -7.82 -10.11 3.13
N SER A 5 -7.46 -10.70 4.28
CA SER A 5 -7.20 -9.93 5.50
C SER A 5 -5.78 -9.34 5.52
N LEU A 6 -5.69 -8.05 5.82
CA LEU A 6 -4.43 -7.33 6.03
C LEU A 6 -4.05 -7.34 7.51
N ARG A 7 -2.79 -7.70 7.80
CA ARG A 7 -2.27 -7.84 9.16
C ARG A 7 -1.75 -6.52 9.72
N HIS A 8 -0.78 -5.92 9.03
CA HIS A 8 -0.15 -4.67 9.44
C HIS A 8 0.58 -3.99 8.28
N VAL A 9 0.95 -2.72 8.48
CA VAL A 9 1.82 -1.96 7.59
C VAL A 9 3.27 -2.38 7.85
N VAL A 10 3.97 -2.87 6.82
CA VAL A 10 5.39 -3.25 6.91
C VAL A 10 6.27 -2.01 6.77
N SER A 11 5.97 -1.16 5.80
CA SER A 11 6.65 0.10 5.56
C SER A 11 5.73 1.10 4.87
N CYS A 12 6.04 2.38 5.05
CA CYS A 12 5.32 3.48 4.42
C CYS A 12 6.34 4.58 4.11
N SER A 13 6.38 5.06 2.88
CA SER A 13 7.35 6.10 2.48
C SER A 13 6.99 7.47 3.07
N SER A 14 5.70 7.77 3.20
CA SER A 14 5.18 9.04 3.71
C SER A 14 3.74 8.86 4.19
N GLN A 15 3.40 9.49 5.32
CA GLN A 15 2.04 9.45 5.84
C GLN A 15 1.69 10.68 6.69
N ASP A 16 0.45 11.14 6.56
CA ASP A 16 -0.12 12.12 7.48
C ASP A 16 -0.36 11.53 8.88
N SER A 17 -0.34 12.41 9.88
CA SER A 17 -0.57 12.06 11.28
C SER A 17 -1.96 11.50 11.57
N THR A 18 -2.99 11.98 10.86
CA THR A 18 -4.39 11.55 11.02
C THR A 18 -4.78 10.55 9.93
N HIS A 19 -4.35 10.81 8.69
CA HIS A 19 -4.58 9.97 7.53
C HIS A 19 -3.39 9.03 7.30
N CYS A 20 -3.06 8.24 8.32
CA CYS A 20 -1.92 7.32 8.32
C CYS A 20 -2.17 6.04 7.50
N ALA A 21 -1.12 5.30 7.18
CA ALA A 21 -1.19 4.06 6.41
C ALA A 21 -1.99 2.95 7.10
N GLU A 22 -2.01 2.92 8.45
CA GLU A 22 -2.77 1.92 9.22
C GLU A 22 -4.28 2.00 8.97
N ASN A 23 -4.79 3.14 8.51
CA ASN A 23 -6.19 3.28 8.14
C ASN A 23 -6.61 2.34 6.99
N LEU A 24 -5.66 1.85 6.17
CA LEU A 24 -5.93 0.90 5.09
C LEU A 24 -6.20 -0.53 5.59
N LEU A 25 -5.87 -0.86 6.84
CA LEU A 25 -6.03 -2.22 7.38
C LEU A 25 -7.50 -2.61 7.60
N LYS A 26 -8.43 -1.64 7.55
CA LYS A 26 -9.87 -1.85 7.73
C LYS A 26 -10.66 -1.09 6.67
N ALA A 27 -11.07 -1.80 5.63
CA ALA A 27 -11.83 -1.26 4.51
C ALA A 27 -13.19 -0.66 4.92
N ASP A 28 -13.79 -1.14 6.01
CA ASP A 28 -15.09 -0.67 6.51
C ASP A 28 -15.05 0.73 7.15
N THR A 29 -13.89 1.39 7.18
CA THR A 29 -13.75 2.71 7.76
C THR A 29 -13.74 3.78 6.67
N TYR A 30 -14.30 4.96 6.96
CA TYR A 30 -14.19 6.14 6.10
C TYR A 30 -12.79 6.80 6.17
N ARG A 31 -11.84 6.14 6.83
CA ARG A 31 -10.48 6.67 7.03
C ARG A 31 -9.64 6.41 5.78
N LYS A 32 -8.68 7.30 5.56
CA LYS A 32 -7.87 7.34 4.35
C LYS A 32 -6.39 7.34 4.70
N TRP A 33 -5.56 7.02 3.72
CA TRP A 33 -4.11 7.24 3.75
C TRP A 33 -3.76 8.40 2.83
N ARG A 34 -2.93 9.33 3.32
CA ARG A 34 -2.40 10.48 2.57
C ARG A 34 -0.93 10.68 2.87
N ALA A 35 -0.22 11.34 1.95
CA ALA A 35 1.14 11.81 2.15
C ALA A 35 1.25 12.72 3.38
N ALA A 36 2.43 12.75 4.01
CA ALA A 36 2.72 13.65 5.13
C ALA A 36 2.69 15.13 4.72
N THR A 37 3.11 15.42 3.49
CA THR A 37 3.22 16.79 2.98
C THR A 37 2.59 16.93 1.58
N ALA A 38 2.09 18.13 1.30
CA ALA A 38 1.55 18.44 -0.03
C ALA A 38 2.67 18.56 -1.07
N GLY A 39 2.42 18.07 -2.29
CA GLY A 39 3.37 18.17 -3.41
C GLY A 39 4.30 16.98 -3.59
N GLU A 40 4.24 15.97 -2.70
CA GLU A 40 4.91 14.69 -2.93
C GLU A 40 4.36 14.04 -4.22
N LYS A 41 5.26 13.80 -5.18
CA LYS A 41 4.88 13.28 -6.51
C LYS A 41 4.40 11.83 -6.47
N THR A 42 4.99 11.04 -5.57
CA THR A 42 4.74 9.60 -5.43
C THR A 42 4.93 9.20 -3.97
N ILE A 43 4.05 8.32 -3.47
CA ILE A 43 4.16 7.70 -2.16
C ILE A 43 3.89 6.20 -2.29
N SER A 44 4.42 5.40 -1.36
CA SER A 44 4.24 3.95 -1.36
C SER A 44 3.98 3.41 0.05
N VAL A 45 3.26 2.29 0.11
CA VAL A 45 2.97 1.54 1.32
C VAL A 45 3.10 0.05 1.03
N VAL A 46 3.67 -0.70 1.96
CA VAL A 46 3.75 -2.16 1.91
C VAL A 46 2.88 -2.75 3.01
N LEU A 47 1.90 -3.56 2.62
CA LEU A 47 0.93 -4.18 3.51
C LEU A 47 1.18 -5.69 3.59
N GLN A 48 1.29 -6.21 4.81
CA GLN A 48 1.43 -7.65 5.03
C GLN A 48 0.05 -8.30 5.09
N LEU A 49 -0.18 -9.31 4.24
CA LEU A 49 -1.36 -10.17 4.36
C LEU A 49 -1.27 -11.07 5.60
N GLU A 50 -2.41 -11.43 6.21
CA GLU A 50 -2.44 -12.35 7.37
C GLU A 50 -1.84 -13.71 7.04
N LYS A 51 -2.05 -14.19 5.82
CA LYS A 51 -1.44 -15.42 5.28
C LYS A 51 -1.17 -15.25 3.79
N GLU A 52 -0.35 -16.13 3.22
CA GLU A 52 -0.09 -16.15 1.78
C GLU A 52 -1.36 -16.59 1.04
N GLU A 53 -1.87 -15.75 0.13
CA GLU A 53 -3.11 -16.01 -0.63
C GLU A 53 -2.97 -15.53 -2.08
N GLN A 54 -3.72 -16.15 -2.98
CA GLN A 54 -3.83 -15.70 -4.36
C GLN A 54 -4.76 -14.49 -4.44
N ILE A 55 -4.27 -13.38 -4.98
CA ILE A 55 -5.07 -12.19 -5.25
C ILE A 55 -5.83 -12.41 -6.56
N HIS A 56 -7.16 -12.45 -6.48
CA HIS A 56 -8.02 -12.59 -7.65
C HIS A 56 -8.51 -11.24 -8.20
N SER A 57 -8.87 -10.34 -7.31
CA SER A 57 -9.42 -9.02 -7.61
C SER A 57 -8.90 -8.02 -6.58
N ILE A 58 -8.84 -6.75 -6.98
CA ILE A 58 -8.38 -5.65 -6.12
C ILE A 58 -9.33 -4.48 -6.30
N ASP A 59 -9.88 -4.00 -5.19
CA ASP A 59 -10.71 -2.79 -5.14
C ASP A 59 -9.91 -1.67 -4.48
N ILE A 60 -9.73 -0.54 -5.19
CA ILE A 60 -8.94 0.60 -4.69
C ILE A 60 -9.79 1.87 -4.69
N GLY A 61 -10.05 2.40 -3.50
CA GLY A 61 -10.67 3.71 -3.32
C GLY A 61 -9.63 4.83 -3.51
N ASN A 62 -9.56 5.40 -4.70
CA ASN A 62 -8.62 6.49 -5.00
C ASN A 62 -9.01 7.80 -4.28
N ASP A 63 -8.02 8.48 -3.66
CA ASP A 63 -8.18 9.77 -2.96
C ASP A 63 -7.27 10.86 -3.55
N GLY A 64 -7.32 11.03 -4.87
CA GLY A 64 -6.61 12.12 -5.57
C GLY A 64 -5.29 11.71 -6.22
N SER A 65 -4.92 10.43 -6.22
CA SER A 65 -3.80 9.92 -7.01
C SER A 65 -4.16 9.90 -8.50
N ALA A 66 -3.23 10.27 -9.37
CA ALA A 66 -3.41 10.14 -10.82
C ALA A 66 -3.18 8.70 -11.31
N PHE A 67 -2.22 8.01 -10.69
CA PHE A 67 -1.85 6.62 -10.99
C PHE A 67 -1.73 5.82 -9.69
N VAL A 68 -2.01 4.53 -9.78
CA VAL A 68 -1.81 3.56 -8.69
C VAL A 68 -1.16 2.31 -9.27
N GLU A 69 -0.06 1.87 -8.66
CA GLU A 69 0.64 0.64 -8.99
C GLU A 69 0.51 -0.35 -7.83
N VAL A 70 0.33 -1.64 -8.15
CA VAL A 70 0.29 -2.71 -7.15
C VAL A 70 1.33 -3.76 -7.50
N LEU A 71 2.28 -3.95 -6.59
CA LEU A 71 3.31 -4.99 -6.68
C LEU A 71 3.08 -6.03 -5.58
N VAL A 72 3.54 -7.26 -5.83
CA VAL A 72 3.45 -8.37 -4.87
C VAL A 72 4.82 -8.98 -4.60
N THR A 73 5.04 -9.42 -3.37
CA THR A 73 6.26 -10.12 -2.96
C THR A 73 5.96 -11.10 -1.83
N ARG A 74 6.83 -12.11 -1.64
CA ARG A 74 6.75 -13.05 -0.52
C ARG A 74 7.69 -12.61 0.60
N SER A 75 7.19 -12.59 1.84
CA SER A 75 7.99 -12.21 3.02
C SER A 75 9.17 -13.15 3.29
N ALA A 76 9.04 -14.44 2.95
CA ALA A 76 10.10 -15.45 3.12
C ALA A 76 11.33 -15.25 2.20
N GLY A 77 11.25 -14.32 1.23
CA GLY A 77 12.27 -14.11 0.21
C GLY A 77 13.33 -13.06 0.53
N GLY A 78 13.24 -12.33 1.65
CA GLY A 78 14.32 -11.46 2.15
C GLY A 78 14.96 -10.48 1.14
N GLY A 79 14.28 -10.13 0.05
CA GLY A 79 14.62 -9.01 -0.81
C GLY A 79 13.77 -7.84 -0.36
N GLY A 80 14.28 -7.04 0.57
CA GLY A 80 13.64 -5.77 0.94
C GLY A 80 13.34 -4.98 -0.33
N ALA A 81 12.26 -4.20 -0.32
CA ALA A 81 11.90 -3.29 -1.39
C ALA A 81 13.05 -2.31 -1.67
N THR A 82 14.03 -2.74 -2.48
CA THR A 82 15.01 -1.87 -3.10
C THR A 82 14.23 -1.04 -4.10
N ALA A 83 14.33 0.29 -3.96
CA ALA A 83 13.78 1.25 -4.89
C ALA A 83 14.04 0.76 -6.33
N ILE A 84 12.97 0.45 -7.05
CA ILE A 84 13.06 0.15 -8.47
C ILE A 84 13.32 1.50 -9.13
N GLU A 85 14.57 1.77 -9.50
CA GLU A 85 14.89 2.81 -10.47
C GLU A 85 14.22 2.40 -11.79
N GLN A 86 13.14 3.10 -12.14
CA GLN A 86 12.48 2.97 -13.44
C GLN A 86 13.26 3.85 -14.42
N ASP A 87 14.20 3.25 -15.14
CA ASP A 87 14.72 3.83 -16.38
C ASP A 87 13.59 3.77 -17.43
N TYR A 88 12.98 4.92 -17.70
CA TYR A 88 12.10 5.12 -18.86
C TYR A 88 12.95 5.61 -20.02
N GLU A 89 12.99 4.85 -21.11
CA GLU A 89 13.45 5.31 -22.43
C GLU A 89 12.34 6.06 -23.17
#